data_AF-A0A1Y1QPI6-F1
#
_entry.id   AF-A0A1Y1QPI6-F1
#
_cell.length_a   1.000
_cell.length_b   1.000
_cell.length_c   1.000
_cell.angle_alpha   90.00
_cell.angle_beta   90.00
_cell.angle_gamma   90.00
#
_symmetry.space_group_name_H-M   'P 1'
#
loop_
_entity.id
_entity.type
_entity.pdbx_description
1 polymer ?
#
loop_
_entity_poly.entity_id
_entity_poly.type
_entity_poly.pdbx_seq_one_letter_code
_entity_poly.pdbx_strand_id
1 'polypeptide(L)'
;MKSTTRTGQIDYIIQQLSHEELQAFVREKAAQDTDFRDTLLICFADLLGSDASNEPKYQQMLADIIQRHANADGYIHAASATHLTAAMQHLLNVARKATTPTRETLDLCLAVIGCLPALVHKMEDPDEHLYCLMQASCTILWECYSVMPNERQQALFERILLEHAKPHYLDLDLDSHLLTLLKDWSKQDQRRQTTCLHQLETLLKATAEDHWRKQYLLEQTKALLNYWKP
;
A
#
# COMPACT_ATOMS: atom_id res chain seq x y z
N MET A 1 -38.19 -7.03 -17.03
CA MET A 1 -37.52 -6.85 -18.33
C MET A 1 -36.06 -7.26 -18.17
N LYS A 2 -35.50 -8.03 -19.12
CA LYS A 2 -34.05 -8.30 -19.13
C LYS A 2 -33.31 -6.97 -19.34
N SER A 3 -32.42 -6.61 -18.44
CA SER A 3 -31.59 -5.42 -18.57
C SER A 3 -30.67 -5.55 -19.78
N THR A 4 -30.51 -4.49 -20.56
CA THR A 4 -29.62 -4.45 -21.74
C THR A 4 -28.19 -4.03 -21.39
N THR A 5 -27.95 -3.62 -20.14
CA THR A 5 -26.61 -3.25 -19.67
C THR A 5 -25.83 -4.49 -19.22
N ARG A 6 -24.51 -4.50 -19.41
CA ARG A 6 -23.65 -5.62 -18.96
C ARG A 6 -23.84 -5.94 -17.48
N THR A 7 -23.88 -4.92 -16.62
CA THR A 7 -24.12 -5.09 -15.18
C THR A 7 -25.47 -5.75 -14.91
N GLY A 8 -26.56 -5.25 -15.51
CA GLY A 8 -27.87 -5.85 -15.27
C GLY A 8 -28.07 -7.24 -15.89
N GLN A 9 -27.27 -7.60 -16.91
CA GLN A 9 -27.20 -8.98 -17.40
C GLN A 9 -26.51 -9.90 -16.39
N ILE A 10 -25.41 -9.46 -15.79
CA ILE A 10 -24.70 -10.19 -14.74
C ILE A 10 -25.61 -10.38 -13.52
N ASP A 11 -26.27 -9.32 -13.06
CA ASP A 11 -27.20 -9.39 -11.93
C ASP A 11 -28.33 -10.39 -12.18
N TYR A 12 -28.90 -10.37 -13.38
CA TYR A 12 -29.92 -11.33 -13.77
C TYR A 12 -29.38 -12.77 -13.74
N ILE A 13 -28.19 -13.02 -14.31
CA ILE A 13 -27.57 -14.36 -14.28
C ILE A 13 -27.37 -14.84 -12.84
N ILE A 14 -26.78 -14.00 -11.98
CA ILE A 14 -26.54 -14.34 -10.57
C ILE A 14 -27.85 -14.71 -9.85
N GLN A 15 -28.94 -14.00 -10.13
CA GLN A 15 -30.26 -14.29 -9.55
C GLN A 15 -30.90 -15.59 -10.04
N GLN A 16 -30.48 -16.13 -11.20
CA GLN A 16 -31.03 -17.38 -11.75
C GLN A 16 -30.20 -18.61 -11.38
N LEU A 17 -28.91 -18.44 -11.05
CA LEU A 17 -28.04 -19.54 -10.67
C LEU A 17 -28.41 -20.09 -9.29
N SER A 18 -28.41 -21.41 -9.17
CA SER A 18 -28.41 -22.07 -7.87
C SER A 18 -27.11 -21.79 -7.11
N HIS A 19 -27.13 -21.98 -5.79
CA HIS A 19 -25.94 -21.80 -4.98
C HIS A 19 -24.80 -22.74 -5.40
N GLU A 20 -25.13 -23.97 -5.79
CA GLU A 20 -24.17 -24.99 -6.24
C GLU A 20 -23.52 -24.61 -7.57
N GLU A 21 -24.31 -24.13 -8.54
CA GLU A 21 -23.80 -23.65 -9.83
C GLU A 21 -22.88 -22.44 -9.65
N LEU A 22 -23.26 -21.51 -8.77
CA LEU A 22 -22.43 -20.34 -8.47
C LEU A 22 -21.11 -20.75 -7.79
N GLN A 23 -21.15 -21.67 -6.83
CA GLN A 23 -19.93 -22.19 -6.20
C GLN A 23 -19.02 -22.88 -7.21
N ALA A 24 -19.57 -23.71 -8.10
CA ALA A 24 -18.81 -24.41 -9.14
C ALA A 24 -18.15 -23.40 -10.09
N PHE A 25 -18.90 -22.40 -10.56
CA PHE A 25 -18.38 -21.34 -11.42
C PHE A 25 -17.24 -20.56 -10.76
N VAL A 26 -17.39 -20.14 -9.51
CA VAL A 26 -16.36 -19.39 -8.78
C VAL A 26 -15.09 -20.24 -8.60
N ARG A 27 -15.23 -21.53 -8.24
CA ARG A 27 -14.08 -22.44 -8.10
C ARG A 27 -13.36 -22.65 -9.42
N GLU A 28 -14.08 -22.91 -10.49
CA GLU A 28 -13.50 -23.11 -11.82
C GLU A 28 -12.78 -21.85 -12.29
N LYS A 29 -13.42 -20.69 -12.15
CA LYS A 29 -12.83 -19.41 -12.53
C LYS A 29 -11.56 -19.10 -11.71
N ALA A 30 -11.57 -19.34 -10.40
CA ALA A 30 -10.38 -19.16 -9.55
C ALA A 30 -9.25 -20.15 -9.85
N ALA A 31 -9.56 -21.33 -10.39
CA ALA A 31 -8.53 -22.28 -10.82
C ALA A 31 -7.86 -21.85 -12.13
N GLN A 32 -8.59 -21.17 -13.01
CA GLN A 32 -8.13 -20.76 -14.35
C GLN A 32 -7.55 -19.34 -14.40
N ASP A 33 -7.92 -18.47 -13.45
CA ASP A 33 -7.61 -17.04 -13.46
C ASP A 33 -7.00 -16.60 -12.12
N THR A 34 -5.68 -16.41 -12.14
CA THR A 34 -4.90 -16.03 -10.95
C THR A 34 -5.35 -14.68 -10.37
N ASP A 35 -5.63 -13.69 -11.22
CA ASP A 35 -6.00 -12.35 -10.76
C ASP A 35 -7.38 -12.37 -10.09
N PHE A 36 -8.31 -13.15 -10.64
CA PHE A 36 -9.61 -13.40 -10.00
C PHE A 36 -9.45 -14.12 -8.66
N ARG A 37 -8.59 -15.14 -8.59
CA ARG A 37 -8.31 -15.88 -7.36
C ARG A 37 -7.74 -14.98 -6.28
N ASP A 38 -6.75 -14.16 -6.60
CA ASP A 38 -6.10 -13.28 -5.63
C ASP A 38 -7.08 -12.20 -5.15
N THR A 39 -7.89 -11.65 -6.06
CA THR A 39 -9.00 -10.73 -5.71
C THR A 39 -10.00 -11.37 -4.76
N LEU A 40 -10.39 -12.63 -5.00
CA LEU A 40 -11.32 -13.36 -4.15
C LEU A 40 -10.74 -13.55 -2.75
N LEU A 41 -9.47 -13.95 -2.65
CA LEU A 41 -8.79 -14.17 -1.37
C LEU A 41 -8.64 -12.87 -0.57
N ILE A 42 -8.31 -11.75 -1.22
CA ILE A 42 -8.23 -10.43 -0.57
C ILE A 42 -9.61 -10.01 -0.05
N CYS A 43 -10.65 -10.06 -0.89
CA CYS A 43 -11.99 -9.58 -0.53
C CYS A 43 -12.63 -10.37 0.61
N PHE A 44 -12.28 -11.66 0.76
CA PHE A 44 -12.95 -12.57 1.70
C PHE A 44 -12.00 -13.20 2.73
N ALA A 45 -10.85 -12.57 2.99
CA ALA A 45 -9.83 -13.13 3.88
C ALA A 45 -10.33 -13.40 5.31
N ASP A 46 -11.29 -12.61 5.81
CA ASP A 46 -11.89 -12.80 7.14
C ASP A 46 -12.53 -14.19 7.31
N LEU A 47 -13.01 -14.80 6.22
CA LEU A 47 -13.59 -16.15 6.25
C LEU A 47 -12.54 -17.25 6.49
N LEU A 48 -11.25 -16.94 6.37
CA LEU A 48 -10.14 -17.88 6.56
C LEU A 48 -9.66 -17.96 8.03
N GLY A 49 -10.23 -17.14 8.94
CA GLY A 49 -10.09 -17.33 10.39
C GLY A 49 -8.70 -17.09 10.98
N SER A 50 -7.84 -16.32 10.30
CA SER A 50 -6.49 -15.99 10.78
C SER A 50 -6.40 -14.57 11.31
N ASP A 51 -6.07 -14.41 12.59
CA ASP A 51 -5.73 -13.11 13.18
C ASP A 51 -4.30 -12.63 12.85
N ALA A 52 -3.47 -13.50 12.25
CA ALA A 52 -2.09 -13.19 11.90
C ALA A 52 -1.96 -12.43 10.58
N SER A 53 -1.18 -11.33 10.56
CA SER A 53 -0.97 -10.46 9.38
C SER A 53 -0.75 -11.26 8.10
N ASN A 54 -1.50 -10.90 7.06
CA ASN A 54 -1.37 -11.48 5.73
C ASN A 54 -0.33 -10.74 4.88
N GLU A 55 0.34 -9.73 5.42
CA GLU A 55 1.37 -8.99 4.72
C GLU A 55 2.46 -9.88 4.10
N PRO A 56 3.03 -10.91 4.77
CA PRO A 56 4.02 -11.78 4.14
C PRO A 56 3.48 -12.52 2.90
N LYS A 57 2.18 -12.85 2.91
CA LYS A 57 1.52 -13.47 1.75
C LYS A 57 1.38 -12.47 0.61
N TYR A 58 1.02 -11.23 0.93
CA TYR A 58 0.96 -10.15 -0.07
C TYR A 58 2.33 -9.79 -0.62
N GLN A 59 3.38 -9.78 0.21
CA GLN A 59 4.76 -9.61 -0.26
C GLN A 59 5.16 -10.70 -1.24
N GLN A 60 4.83 -11.97 -0.96
CA GLN A 60 5.09 -13.07 -1.89
C GLN A 60 4.29 -12.92 -3.19
N MET A 61 3.00 -12.60 -3.10
CA MET A 61 2.15 -12.35 -4.27
C MET A 61 2.70 -11.22 -5.14
N LEU A 62 3.13 -10.11 -4.53
CA LEU A 62 3.75 -9.00 -5.25
C LEU A 62 5.09 -9.42 -5.87
N ALA A 63 5.91 -10.23 -5.19
CA ALA A 63 7.14 -10.77 -5.75
C ALA A 63 6.87 -11.63 -7.01
N ASP A 64 5.83 -12.47 -6.98
CA ASP A 64 5.43 -13.30 -8.11
C ASP A 64 4.89 -12.45 -9.27
N ILE A 65 4.18 -11.34 -8.99
CA ILE A 65 3.76 -10.38 -10.02
C ILE A 65 4.98 -9.69 -10.63
N ILE A 66 5.89 -9.16 -9.80
CA ILE A 66 7.12 -8.49 -10.24
C ILE A 66 7.94 -9.42 -11.14
N GLN A 67 8.12 -10.68 -10.74
CA GLN A 67 8.88 -11.67 -11.51
C GLN A 67 8.27 -11.95 -12.88
N ARG A 68 6.93 -11.94 -13.02
CA ARG A 68 6.24 -12.11 -14.30
C ARG A 68 6.51 -10.97 -15.28
N HIS A 69 6.80 -9.78 -14.78
CA HIS A 69 7.06 -8.58 -15.59
C HIS A 69 8.55 -8.29 -15.83
N ALA A 70 9.43 -8.97 -15.10
CA ALA A 70 10.87 -8.87 -15.26
C ALA A 70 11.38 -9.75 -16.42
N ASN A 71 12.46 -9.30 -17.06
CA ASN A 71 13.20 -10.09 -18.04
C ASN A 71 14.09 -11.13 -17.35
N ALA A 72 14.87 -11.89 -18.13
CA ALA A 72 15.75 -12.94 -17.61
C ALA A 72 16.79 -12.45 -16.58
N ASP A 73 17.19 -11.19 -16.67
CA ASP A 73 18.16 -10.56 -15.75
C ASP A 73 17.48 -9.92 -14.53
N GLY A 74 16.15 -10.02 -14.43
CA GLY A 74 15.37 -9.41 -13.34
C GLY A 74 15.08 -7.91 -13.53
N TYR A 75 15.29 -7.38 -14.74
CA TYR A 75 15.03 -5.98 -15.09
C TYR A 75 13.66 -5.79 -15.76
N ILE A 76 13.03 -4.65 -15.51
CA ILE A 76 11.66 -4.33 -15.94
C ILE A 76 11.72 -3.07 -16.82
N HIS A 77 11.52 -3.25 -18.13
CA HIS A 77 11.46 -2.14 -19.09
C HIS A 77 10.17 -1.33 -18.95
N ALA A 78 10.15 -0.10 -19.46
CA ALA A 78 9.07 0.87 -19.25
C ALA A 78 7.67 0.33 -19.64
N ALA A 79 7.57 -0.44 -20.73
CA ALA A 79 6.31 -1.07 -21.13
C ALA A 79 5.82 -2.10 -20.09
N SER A 80 6.73 -2.94 -19.59
CA SER A 80 6.42 -3.90 -18.52
C SER A 80 6.15 -3.20 -17.18
N ALA A 81 6.84 -2.09 -16.89
CA ALA A 81 6.64 -1.27 -15.70
C ALA A 81 5.21 -0.71 -15.64
N THR A 82 4.69 -0.24 -16.77
CA THR A 82 3.30 0.24 -16.89
C THR A 82 2.30 -0.88 -16.54
N HIS A 83 2.53 -2.10 -17.05
CA HIS A 83 1.66 -3.24 -16.76
C HIS A 83 1.74 -3.71 -15.31
N LEU A 84 2.96 -3.80 -14.77
CA LEU A 84 3.19 -4.15 -13.37
C LEU A 84 2.48 -3.17 -12.42
N THR A 85 2.68 -1.88 -12.64
CA THR A 85 2.14 -0.83 -11.77
C THR A 85 0.62 -0.76 -11.88
N ALA A 86 0.05 -0.97 -13.08
CA ALA A 86 -1.39 -1.12 -13.27
C ALA A 86 -1.95 -2.33 -12.49
N ALA A 87 -1.25 -3.46 -12.46
CA ALA A 87 -1.66 -4.64 -11.68
C ALA A 87 -1.62 -4.36 -10.17
N MET A 88 -0.56 -3.73 -9.67
CA MET A 88 -0.46 -3.32 -8.26
C MET A 88 -1.54 -2.31 -7.88
N GLN A 89 -1.81 -1.32 -8.74
CA GLN A 89 -2.88 -0.34 -8.54
C GLN A 89 -4.26 -1.01 -8.54
N HIS A 90 -4.47 -2.02 -9.38
CA HIS A 90 -5.71 -2.80 -9.37
C HIS A 90 -5.91 -3.51 -8.03
N LEU A 91 -4.87 -4.15 -7.48
CA LEU A 91 -4.94 -4.80 -6.17
C LEU A 91 -5.25 -3.80 -5.05
N LEU A 92 -4.62 -2.62 -5.05
CA LEU A 92 -4.92 -1.55 -4.10
C LEU A 92 -6.39 -1.08 -4.22
N ASN A 93 -6.89 -0.93 -5.44
CA ASN A 93 -8.29 -0.56 -5.69
C ASN A 93 -9.28 -1.65 -5.23
N VAL A 94 -8.91 -2.93 -5.38
CA VAL A 94 -9.68 -4.07 -4.85
C VAL A 94 -9.70 -4.02 -3.33
N ALA A 95 -8.54 -3.80 -2.70
CA ALA A 95 -8.43 -3.76 -1.25
C ALA A 95 -9.20 -2.58 -0.63
N ARG A 96 -9.30 -1.44 -1.33
CA ARG A 96 -10.08 -0.28 -0.88
C ARG A 96 -11.61 -0.48 -0.92
N LYS A 97 -12.12 -1.58 -1.47
CA LYS A 97 -13.57 -1.83 -1.54
C LYS A 97 -14.16 -2.03 -0.14
N ALA A 98 -15.40 -1.59 0.07
CA ALA A 98 -16.10 -1.72 1.35
C ALA A 98 -16.29 -3.17 1.83
N THR A 99 -16.21 -4.15 0.93
CA THR A 99 -16.28 -5.57 1.25
C THR A 99 -14.99 -6.12 1.84
N THR A 100 -13.86 -5.43 1.62
CA THR A 100 -12.55 -5.90 2.06
C THR A 100 -12.33 -5.50 3.53
N PRO A 101 -11.84 -6.42 4.37
CA PRO A 101 -11.53 -6.09 5.75
C PRO A 101 -10.44 -5.02 5.83
N THR A 102 -10.58 -4.05 6.74
CA THR A 102 -9.59 -2.97 6.92
C THR A 102 -8.19 -3.53 7.16
N ARG A 103 -8.06 -4.63 7.90
CA ARG A 103 -6.76 -5.26 8.15
C ARG A 103 -6.06 -5.74 6.88
N GLU A 104 -6.79 -6.39 5.97
CA GLU A 104 -6.22 -6.84 4.68
C GLU A 104 -5.79 -5.66 3.82
N THR A 105 -6.56 -4.57 3.89
CA THR A 105 -6.25 -3.32 3.21
C THR A 105 -4.93 -2.75 3.70
N LEU A 106 -4.71 -2.73 5.02
CA LEU A 106 -3.47 -2.27 5.63
C LEU A 106 -2.30 -3.18 5.28
N ASP A 107 -2.47 -4.51 5.44
CA ASP A 107 -1.44 -5.50 5.15
C ASP A 107 -0.98 -5.41 3.69
N LEU A 108 -1.90 -5.23 2.73
CA LEU A 108 -1.55 -5.03 1.33
C LEU A 108 -0.83 -3.70 1.08
N CYS A 109 -1.29 -2.59 1.67
CA CYS A 109 -0.62 -1.30 1.51
C CYS A 109 0.81 -1.34 2.05
N LEU A 110 1.02 -1.99 3.20
CA LEU A 110 2.34 -2.16 3.81
C LEU A 110 3.24 -3.06 2.96
N ALA A 111 2.68 -4.13 2.37
CA ALA A 111 3.40 -4.98 1.43
C ALA A 111 3.83 -4.21 0.17
N VAL A 112 2.95 -3.36 -0.39
CA VAL A 112 3.27 -2.50 -1.53
C VAL A 112 4.39 -1.53 -1.16
N ILE A 113 4.23 -0.74 -0.08
CA ILE A 113 5.26 0.22 0.38
C ILE A 113 6.61 -0.47 0.56
N GLY A 114 6.63 -1.65 1.20
CA GLY A 114 7.87 -2.39 1.48
C GLY A 114 8.59 -2.91 0.23
N CYS A 115 7.91 -3.08 -0.91
CA CYS A 115 8.53 -3.59 -2.13
C CYS A 115 9.03 -2.49 -3.09
N LEU A 116 8.51 -1.25 -2.99
CA LEU A 116 8.87 -0.15 -3.91
C LEU A 116 10.38 0.15 -3.95
N PRO A 117 11.13 0.19 -2.83
CA PRO A 117 12.55 0.50 -2.87
C PRO A 117 13.36 -0.49 -3.73
N ALA A 118 12.95 -1.77 -3.75
CA ALA A 118 13.62 -2.79 -4.56
C ALA A 118 13.34 -2.63 -6.06
N LEU A 119 12.22 -1.99 -6.43
CA LEU A 119 11.83 -1.76 -7.82
C LEU A 119 12.57 -0.58 -8.45
N VAL A 120 12.90 0.47 -7.69
CA VAL A 120 13.57 1.66 -8.26
C VAL A 120 14.88 1.31 -8.97
N HIS A 121 15.63 0.33 -8.47
CA HIS A 121 16.89 -0.10 -9.08
C HIS A 121 16.74 -1.10 -10.24
N LYS A 122 15.54 -1.63 -10.47
CA LYS A 122 15.29 -2.72 -11.42
C LYS A 122 14.26 -2.38 -12.47
N MET A 123 13.71 -1.17 -12.45
CA MET A 123 12.59 -0.77 -13.30
C MET A 123 12.85 0.57 -13.96
N GLU A 124 12.57 0.66 -15.27
CA GLU A 124 12.45 1.95 -15.95
C GLU A 124 11.13 2.60 -15.53
N ASP A 125 11.21 3.76 -14.88
CA ASP A 125 10.03 4.48 -14.39
C ASP A 125 9.99 5.94 -14.87
N PRO A 126 9.86 6.18 -16.19
CA PRO A 126 9.87 7.54 -16.73
C PRO A 126 8.64 8.37 -16.34
N ASP A 127 7.53 7.71 -15.97
CA ASP A 127 6.26 8.35 -15.61
C ASP A 127 5.99 8.32 -14.08
N GLU A 128 7.02 8.09 -13.27
CA GLU A 128 6.95 8.13 -11.79
C GLU A 128 5.85 7.21 -11.20
N HIS A 129 5.65 6.03 -11.79
CA HIS A 129 4.65 5.07 -11.34
C HIS A 129 4.91 4.57 -9.92
N LEU A 130 6.18 4.43 -9.50
CA LEU A 130 6.52 4.01 -8.13
C LEU A 130 6.10 5.07 -7.11
N TYR A 131 6.29 6.35 -7.45
CA TYR A 131 5.80 7.48 -6.65
C TYR A 131 4.26 7.46 -6.56
N CYS A 132 3.58 7.22 -7.68
CA CYS A 132 2.11 7.07 -7.70
C CYS A 132 1.62 5.91 -6.80
N LEU A 133 2.30 4.75 -6.83
CA LEU A 133 1.97 3.61 -5.96
C LEU A 133 2.20 3.92 -4.48
N MET A 134 3.29 4.63 -4.16
CA MET A 134 3.57 5.10 -2.80
C MET A 134 2.46 6.03 -2.31
N GLN A 135 2.08 7.01 -3.12
CA GLN A 135 1.00 7.94 -2.84
C GLN A 135 -0.34 7.24 -2.65
N ALA A 136 -0.70 6.31 -3.55
CA ALA A 136 -1.94 5.55 -3.47
C ALA A 136 -2.01 4.72 -2.19
N SER A 137 -0.92 4.01 -1.86
CA SER A 137 -0.83 3.20 -0.65
C SER A 137 -0.98 4.06 0.61
N CYS A 138 -0.27 5.20 0.67
CA CYS A 138 -0.38 6.12 1.79
C CYS A 138 -1.79 6.71 1.93
N THR A 139 -2.44 7.08 0.81
CA THR A 139 -3.82 7.58 0.81
C THR A 139 -4.78 6.55 1.42
N ILE A 140 -4.66 5.29 1.02
CA ILE A 140 -5.49 4.20 1.57
C ILE A 140 -5.21 3.99 3.06
N LEU A 141 -3.94 3.99 3.48
CA LEU A 141 -3.58 3.91 4.91
C LEU A 141 -4.21 5.04 5.72
N TRP A 142 -4.22 6.27 5.19
CA TRP A 142 -4.84 7.43 5.83
C TRP A 142 -6.34 7.24 6.04
N GLU A 143 -7.05 6.73 5.03
CA GLU A 143 -8.48 6.44 5.11
C GLU A 143 -8.80 5.38 6.16
N CYS A 144 -8.03 4.30 6.16
CA CYS A 144 -8.16 3.22 7.13
C CYS A 144 -7.83 3.66 8.56
N TYR A 145 -6.96 4.65 8.74
CA TYR A 145 -6.46 5.07 10.05
C TYR A 145 -7.60 5.43 11.02
N SER A 146 -8.52 6.27 10.57
CA SER A 146 -9.59 6.83 11.40
C SER A 146 -10.62 5.81 11.90
N VAL A 147 -10.79 4.69 11.18
CA VAL A 147 -11.77 3.65 11.51
C VAL A 147 -11.20 2.52 12.36
N MET A 148 -9.89 2.52 12.60
CA MET A 148 -9.23 1.52 13.44
C MET A 148 -9.36 1.82 14.94
N PRO A 149 -9.29 0.78 15.80
CA PRO A 149 -9.08 0.97 17.23
C PRO A 149 -7.76 1.69 17.55
N ASN A 150 -7.75 2.48 18.62
CA ASN A 150 -6.60 3.29 19.04
C ASN A 150 -5.29 2.48 19.18
N GLU A 151 -5.35 1.26 19.68
CA GLU A 151 -4.18 0.38 19.81
C GLU A 151 -3.56 0.05 18.45
N ARG A 152 -4.39 -0.23 17.44
CA ARG A 152 -3.94 -0.50 16.06
C ARG A 152 -3.45 0.76 15.37
N GLN A 153 -4.09 1.91 15.62
CA GLN A 153 -3.60 3.21 15.16
C GLN A 153 -2.19 3.53 15.69
N GLN A 154 -1.94 3.23 16.98
CA GLN A 154 -0.63 3.43 17.59
C GLN A 154 0.42 2.50 16.99
N ALA A 155 0.11 1.21 16.85
CA ALA A 155 1.03 0.24 16.24
C ALA A 155 1.37 0.62 14.78
N LEU A 156 0.37 1.06 14.00
CA LEU A 156 0.60 1.51 12.63
C LEU A 156 1.44 2.80 12.59
N PHE A 157 1.15 3.76 13.47
CA PHE A 157 1.94 5.00 13.56
C PHE A 157 3.41 4.73 13.86
N GLU A 158 3.70 3.90 14.86
CA GLU A 158 5.07 3.53 15.24
C GLU A 158 5.77 2.81 14.10
N ARG A 159 5.06 1.90 13.41
CA ARG A 159 5.59 1.21 12.24
C ARG A 159 5.96 2.17 11.11
N ILE A 160 5.06 3.08 10.73
CA ILE A 160 5.33 4.05 9.65
C ILE A 160 6.46 5.00 10.04
N LEU A 161 6.57 5.37 11.32
CA LEU A 161 7.68 6.18 11.82
C LEU A 161 9.04 5.47 11.64
N LEU A 162 9.08 4.16 11.92
CA LEU A 162 10.27 3.33 11.70
C LEU A 162 10.60 3.17 10.22
N GLU A 163 9.59 2.95 9.36
CA GLU A 163 9.79 2.88 7.90
C GLU A 163 10.34 4.20 7.35
N HIS A 164 9.73 5.33 7.69
CA HIS A 164 10.18 6.67 7.29
C HIS A 164 11.65 6.93 7.63
N ALA A 165 12.14 6.38 8.75
CA ALA A 165 13.53 6.56 9.17
C ALA A 165 14.54 5.75 8.35
N LYS A 166 14.11 4.81 7.50
CA LYS A 166 15.03 3.99 6.70
C LYS A 166 15.61 4.81 5.55
N PRO A 167 16.95 4.80 5.35
CA PRO A 167 17.60 5.64 4.35
C PRO A 167 17.06 5.47 2.93
N HIS A 168 16.74 4.25 2.52
CA HIS A 168 16.31 3.97 1.15
C HIS A 168 15.01 4.66 0.74
N TYR A 169 14.11 5.03 1.66
CA TYR A 169 12.94 5.82 1.24
C TYR A 169 13.33 7.26 0.95
N LEU A 170 14.25 7.82 1.74
CA LEU A 170 14.74 9.17 1.51
C LEU A 170 15.62 9.26 0.27
N ASP A 171 16.53 8.31 0.10
CA ASP A 171 17.48 8.29 -1.02
C ASP A 171 16.76 8.09 -2.37
N LEU A 172 15.47 7.71 -2.33
CA LEU A 172 14.57 7.50 -3.47
C LEU A 172 13.41 8.51 -3.51
N ASP A 173 13.43 9.56 -2.67
CA ASP A 173 12.39 10.60 -2.54
C ASP A 173 10.96 10.07 -2.23
N LEU A 174 10.85 8.87 -1.67
CA LEU A 174 9.60 8.23 -1.29
C LEU A 174 9.17 8.56 0.16
N ASP A 175 10.08 9.06 1.01
CA ASP A 175 9.83 9.34 2.42
C ASP A 175 8.77 10.42 2.66
N SER A 176 8.66 11.38 1.74
CA SER A 176 7.75 12.54 1.83
C SER A 176 6.28 12.15 2.04
N HIS A 177 5.83 11.03 1.44
CA HIS A 177 4.49 10.50 1.63
C HIS A 177 4.29 9.90 3.02
N LEU A 178 5.27 9.15 3.53
CA LEU A 178 5.24 8.59 4.89
C LEU A 178 5.23 9.72 5.93
N LEU A 179 6.04 10.76 5.70
CA LEU A 179 6.06 11.92 6.58
C LEU A 179 4.72 12.66 6.58
N THR A 180 4.06 12.75 5.44
CA THR A 180 2.73 13.37 5.35
C THR A 180 1.69 12.61 6.18
N LEU A 181 1.72 11.27 6.19
CA LEU A 181 0.88 10.47 7.09
C LEU A 181 1.17 10.77 8.57
N LEU A 182 2.45 10.73 8.95
CA LEU A 182 2.88 10.99 10.31
C LEU A 182 2.47 12.39 10.78
N LYS A 183 2.61 13.39 9.90
CA LYS A 183 2.20 14.78 10.12
C LYS A 183 0.71 14.88 10.44
N ASP A 184 -0.15 14.21 9.68
CA ASP A 184 -1.59 14.29 9.86
C ASP A 184 -2.07 13.45 11.05
N TRP A 185 -1.55 12.25 11.24
CA TRP A 185 -1.92 11.36 12.36
C TRP A 185 -1.47 11.87 13.74
N SER A 186 -0.51 12.79 13.78
CA SER A 186 -0.03 13.45 14.99
C SER A 186 -0.63 14.84 15.20
N LYS A 187 -1.47 15.35 14.29
CA LYS A 187 -1.97 16.74 14.30
C LYS A 187 -2.56 17.17 15.65
N GLN A 188 -3.23 16.29 16.35
CA GLN A 188 -3.88 16.56 17.64
C GLN A 188 -3.27 15.77 18.82
N ASP A 189 -2.15 15.07 18.60
CA ASP A 189 -1.51 14.21 19.59
C ASP A 189 -0.09 14.69 19.86
N GLN A 190 0.09 15.43 20.96
CA GLN A 190 1.36 16.00 21.36
C GLN A 190 2.44 14.93 21.62
N ARG A 191 2.04 13.73 22.08
CA ARG A 191 2.99 12.64 22.29
C ARG A 191 3.54 12.16 20.95
N ARG A 192 2.67 11.95 19.96
CA ARG A 192 3.08 11.56 18.60
C ARG A 192 3.92 12.63 17.92
N GLN A 193 3.56 13.92 18.07
CA GLN A 193 4.38 15.04 17.56
C GLN A 193 5.80 14.98 18.13
N THR A 194 5.91 14.79 19.45
CA THR A 194 7.19 14.68 20.15
C THR A 194 8.01 13.50 19.62
N THR A 195 7.38 12.33 19.42
CA THR A 195 8.05 11.15 18.87
C THR A 195 8.56 11.39 17.44
N CYS A 196 7.76 12.03 16.58
CA CYS A 196 8.19 12.39 15.22
C CYS A 196 9.41 13.32 15.23
N LEU A 197 9.39 14.37 16.06
CA LEU A 197 10.51 15.31 16.18
C LEU A 197 11.77 14.63 16.71
N HIS A 198 11.63 13.74 17.68
CA HIS A 198 12.76 12.97 18.21
C HIS A 198 13.39 12.05 17.16
N GLN A 199 12.57 11.42 16.32
CA GLN A 199 13.05 10.61 15.20
C GLN A 199 13.83 11.47 14.19
N LEU A 200 13.31 12.64 13.81
CA LEU A 200 14.00 13.58 12.92
C LEU A 200 15.30 14.11 13.51
N GLU A 201 15.33 14.41 14.81
CA GLU A 201 16.54 14.83 15.52
C GLU A 201 17.60 13.71 15.48
N THR A 202 17.18 12.46 15.66
CA THR A 202 18.07 11.30 15.57
C THR A 202 18.66 11.16 14.17
N LEU A 203 17.83 11.32 13.13
CA LEU A 203 18.30 11.32 11.74
C LEU A 203 19.28 12.46 11.47
N LEU A 204 18.99 13.69 11.92
CA LEU A 204 19.87 14.86 11.78
C LEU A 204 21.23 14.67 12.44
N LYS A 205 21.30 13.96 13.57
CA LYS A 205 22.57 13.64 14.25
C LYS A 205 23.39 12.62 13.46
N ALA A 206 22.74 11.72 12.73
CA ALA A 206 23.40 10.70 11.93
C ALA A 206 24.00 11.23 10.61
N THR A 207 23.54 12.38 10.11
CA THR A 207 23.92 12.94 8.79
C THR A 207 25.18 13.82 8.83
N ALA A 208 26.15 13.53 9.71
CA ALA A 208 27.21 14.47 10.12
C ALA A 208 27.94 15.19 8.96
N GLU A 209 28.17 14.52 7.82
CA GLU A 209 28.86 15.08 6.65
C GLU A 209 27.97 15.29 5.41
N ASP A 210 26.70 14.87 5.46
CA ASP A 210 25.75 15.01 4.35
C ASP A 210 24.97 16.32 4.46
N HIS A 211 25.51 17.37 3.84
CA HIS A 211 24.94 18.72 3.86
C HIS A 211 23.53 18.78 3.24
N TRP A 212 23.30 18.04 2.15
CA TRP A 212 22.00 18.02 1.48
C TRP A 212 20.94 17.39 2.38
N ARG A 213 21.22 16.19 2.90
CA ARG A 213 20.30 15.44 3.75
C ARG A 213 20.00 16.18 5.05
N LYS A 214 21.01 16.84 5.62
CA LYS A 214 20.84 17.70 6.80
C LYS A 214 19.89 18.86 6.51
N GLN A 215 20.06 19.56 5.39
CA GLN A 215 19.18 20.66 5.00
C GLN A 215 17.75 20.18 4.77
N TYR A 216 17.58 19.07 4.06
CA TYR A 216 16.28 18.45 3.80
C TYR A 216 15.52 18.11 5.11
N LEU A 217 16.18 17.42 6.04
CA LEU A 217 15.58 17.07 7.34
C LEU A 217 15.26 18.31 8.19
N LEU A 218 16.05 19.38 8.10
CA LEU A 218 15.77 20.65 8.77
C LEU A 218 14.52 21.33 8.18
N GLU A 219 14.35 21.29 6.87
CA GLU A 219 13.16 21.82 6.18
C GLU A 219 11.91 21.03 6.55
N GLN A 220 11.99 19.70 6.56
CA GLN A 220 10.91 18.84 7.04
C GLN A 220 10.53 19.16 8.50
N THR A 221 11.53 19.28 9.39
CA THR A 221 11.31 19.62 10.80
C THR A 221 10.59 20.97 10.95
N LYS A 222 11.03 21.99 10.20
CA LYS A 222 10.37 23.31 10.19
C LYS A 222 8.94 23.23 9.67
N ALA A 223 8.70 22.44 8.62
CA ALA A 223 7.36 22.26 8.05
C ALA A 223 6.40 21.62 9.06
N LEU A 224 6.84 20.59 9.79
CA LEU A 224 6.05 19.96 10.85
C LEU A 224 5.74 20.94 11.99
N LEU A 225 6.77 21.63 12.50
CA LEU A 225 6.59 22.62 13.56
C LEU A 225 5.63 23.74 13.16
N ASN A 226 5.67 24.18 11.90
CA ASN A 226 4.74 25.19 11.40
C ASN A 226 3.31 24.64 11.26
N TYR A 227 3.16 23.38 10.86
CA TYR A 227 1.85 22.75 10.66
C TYR A 227 1.12 22.46 12.00
N TRP A 228 1.86 22.08 13.04
CA TRP A 228 1.29 21.77 14.36
C TRP A 228 1.19 22.99 15.29
N LYS A 229 1.54 24.20 14.82
CA LYS A 229 1.27 25.41 15.59
C LYS A 229 -0.24 25.52 15.88
N PRO A 230 -0.62 25.78 17.14
CA PRO A 230 -2.01 25.98 17.54
C PRO A 230 -2.62 27.24 16.90
#